data_AF-A0A1J0VYV4-F1
#
_entry.id   AF-A0A1J0VYV4-F1
#
_cell.length_a   1.000
_cell.length_b   1.000
_cell.length_c   1.000
_cell.angle_alpha   90.00
_cell.angle_beta   90.00
_cell.angle_gamma   90.00
#
_symmetry.space_group_name_H-M   'P 1'
#
loop_
_entity.id
_entity.type
_entity.pdbx_description
1 polymer ?
#
loop_
_entity_poly.entity_id
_entity_poly.type
_entity_poly.pdbx_seq_one_letter_code
_entity_poly.pdbx_strand_id
1 'polypeptide(L)'
;MNRYPGGSPRRDKPAKTELFEGISVLSSARRAEVEMTAVRSGGLRGWRARMMLSSDDHRRATASRRRDGTAGDGFDLIAPVLTDRGYAGAGGGRASVVPRTPEWRATTVQVAGLWPFCVGASAPTAGVPVGSHYITGAPVHFDPMSWFLRGFITAPIAFVLALNGFGKSSLIRRIVAGAVAAGETVLCMGDTKGEYRDLVERLGGQVVDVGYGHGTINPLDVGALGAVIAELSDADQRRQVVARVEAGQINIVAGLIELVRGARVADYEEVLLAAGLRELYSPTGGFTHQKPPLLENLLAVISAGGERLRAFAEEDDDISYRAATKTLRRSMRALVEGPFGAIFNGPTSTRLDLSSPAICIDISRIPEGDTKLLAAVLMTCWSDGFGAVAAAHALADAGLAPARTFEVVMDEIWRVLGVGEFMVDRVDALTRLNRPLATGLIMCSHTIKDLAAFDSPAAQAKALGFFERARAKIIGPVGPEEANRIAAVAGMTDTEKLLVTSWAAPRPPSDDDLDATRREIPPGTGCYLLKTGEADEPGIPFRMVFTPTERDSDIHNTNRRFDNLGHTSGGSVNPR
;
A
#
# COMPACT_ATOMS: atom_id res chain seq x y z
N MET A 1 109.14 14.00 14.69
CA MET A 1 109.71 12.76 14.14
C MET A 1 108.58 11.78 13.90
N ASN A 2 108.46 11.29 12.67
CA ASN A 2 107.37 10.48 12.15
C ASN A 2 107.41 9.04 12.71
N ARG A 3 106.30 8.47 13.20
CA ARG A 3 106.10 7.01 13.35
C ARG A 3 104.63 6.60 13.17
N TYR A 4 104.45 5.58 12.35
CA TYR A 4 103.24 4.88 11.88
C TYR A 4 102.56 4.00 12.98
N PRO A 5 101.41 3.32 12.73
CA PRO A 5 100.25 3.27 13.64
C PRO A 5 100.10 1.91 14.35
N GLY A 6 99.31 1.89 15.42
CA GLY A 6 99.02 0.65 16.15
C GLY A 6 97.77 0.79 17.03
N GLY A 7 96.59 0.80 16.41
CA GLY A 7 95.30 0.76 17.10
C GLY A 7 94.38 -0.25 16.43
N SER A 8 94.26 -1.43 17.01
CA SER A 8 93.29 -2.47 16.63
C SER A 8 91.85 -1.93 16.66
N PRO A 9 90.99 -2.21 15.67
CA PRO A 9 89.61 -1.74 15.68
C PRO A 9 88.80 -2.42 16.79
N ARG A 10 88.15 -1.63 17.65
CA ARG A 10 87.10 -2.12 18.55
C ARG A 10 85.97 -2.68 17.68
N ARG A 11 85.74 -4.00 17.70
CA ARG A 11 84.53 -4.62 17.13
C ARG A 11 83.31 -4.08 17.88
N ASP A 12 82.47 -3.30 17.20
CA ASP A 12 81.14 -2.97 17.68
C ASP A 12 80.34 -4.25 17.90
N LYS A 13 79.86 -4.46 19.14
CA LYS A 13 78.97 -5.58 19.44
C LYS A 13 77.61 -5.30 18.79
N PRO A 14 77.02 -6.24 18.03
CA PRO A 14 75.71 -6.03 17.44
C PRO A 14 74.67 -5.76 18.53
N ALA A 15 73.77 -4.81 18.29
CA ALA A 15 72.70 -4.47 19.21
C ALA A 15 71.83 -5.70 19.52
N LYS A 16 71.54 -5.93 20.80
CA LYS A 16 70.77 -7.11 21.25
C LYS A 16 69.27 -7.00 20.94
N THR A 17 68.79 -5.80 20.64
CA THR A 17 67.40 -5.47 20.37
C THR A 17 67.31 -4.46 19.25
N GLU A 18 66.25 -4.53 18.47
CA GLU A 18 65.89 -3.62 17.38
C GLU A 18 64.50 -3.02 17.64
N LEU A 19 64.22 -1.85 17.06
CA LEU A 19 62.88 -1.25 17.11
C LEU A 19 62.09 -1.72 15.89
N PHE A 20 60.94 -2.34 16.12
CA PHE A 20 60.01 -2.78 15.10
C PHE A 20 58.66 -2.09 15.35
N GLU A 21 58.23 -1.21 14.44
CA GLU A 21 57.01 -0.40 14.56
C GLU A 21 56.88 0.32 15.93
N GLY A 22 58.00 0.88 16.42
CA GLY A 22 58.06 1.60 17.70
C GLY A 22 58.06 0.72 18.96
N ILE A 23 58.14 -0.61 18.84
CA ILE A 23 58.26 -1.56 19.96
C ILE A 23 59.64 -2.23 19.92
N SER A 24 60.30 -2.36 21.08
CA SER A 24 61.62 -2.99 21.18
C SER A 24 61.52 -4.52 21.19
N VAL A 25 62.04 -5.16 20.15
CA VAL A 25 62.09 -6.61 19.95
C VAL A 25 63.55 -7.09 19.89
N LEU A 26 63.80 -8.38 20.11
CA LEU A 26 65.13 -8.98 19.96
C LEU A 26 65.60 -8.83 18.51
N SER A 27 66.86 -8.46 18.30
CA SER A 27 67.43 -8.43 16.96
C SER A 27 67.46 -9.84 16.37
N SER A 28 67.34 -9.95 15.05
CA SER A 28 67.25 -11.23 14.34
C SER A 28 68.41 -12.18 14.68
N ALA A 29 69.64 -11.66 14.76
CA ALA A 29 70.81 -12.42 15.19
C ALA A 29 70.69 -12.92 16.65
N ARG A 30 70.21 -12.07 17.56
CA ARG A 30 70.07 -12.42 18.98
C ARG A 30 68.94 -13.41 19.21
N ARG A 31 67.84 -13.30 18.46
CA ARG A 31 66.73 -14.23 18.54
C ARG A 31 67.15 -15.64 18.12
N ALA A 32 67.89 -15.78 17.02
CA ALA A 32 68.44 -17.07 16.57
C ALA A 32 69.34 -17.74 17.62
N GLU A 33 70.17 -16.96 18.32
CA GLU A 33 70.99 -17.48 19.45
C GLU A 33 70.11 -17.99 20.62
N VAL A 34 69.02 -17.28 20.93
CA VAL A 34 68.10 -17.66 22.01
C VAL A 34 67.28 -18.89 21.61
N GLU A 35 66.86 -19.02 20.35
CA GLU A 35 66.22 -20.22 19.78
C GLU A 35 67.14 -21.44 19.89
N MET A 36 68.39 -21.31 19.46
CA MET A 36 69.40 -22.37 19.61
C MET A 36 69.62 -22.75 21.08
N THR A 37 69.59 -21.77 21.99
CA THR A 37 69.70 -22.02 23.44
C THR A 37 68.47 -22.74 24.00
N ALA A 38 67.26 -22.38 23.54
CA ALA A 38 65.99 -22.99 23.95
C ALA A 38 65.86 -24.47 23.51
N VAL A 39 66.46 -24.82 22.37
CA VAL A 39 66.51 -26.18 21.82
C VAL A 39 67.62 -27.01 22.48
N ARG A 40 68.83 -26.45 22.62
CA ARG A 40 70.02 -27.21 23.08
C ARG A 40 70.17 -27.33 24.59
N SER A 41 69.50 -26.48 25.38
CA SER A 41 69.67 -26.42 26.83
C SER A 41 68.42 -26.90 27.57
N GLY A 42 68.58 -27.81 28.53
CA GLY A 42 67.52 -28.20 29.48
C GLY A 42 67.46 -27.28 30.72
N GLY A 43 66.50 -27.55 31.60
CA GLY A 43 66.37 -26.89 32.90
C GLY A 43 66.09 -25.38 32.84
N LEU A 44 66.53 -24.65 33.87
CA LEU A 44 66.28 -23.20 34.05
C LEU A 44 66.79 -22.35 32.88
N ARG A 45 67.90 -22.75 32.24
CA ARG A 45 68.49 -22.00 31.12
C ARG A 45 67.65 -22.13 29.85
N GLY A 46 67.17 -23.33 29.53
CA GLY A 46 66.22 -23.56 28.45
C GLY A 46 64.87 -22.89 28.69
N TRP A 47 64.35 -22.97 29.93
CA TRP A 47 63.10 -22.31 30.32
C TRP A 47 63.17 -20.78 30.16
N ARG A 48 64.25 -20.14 30.64
CA ARG A 48 64.46 -18.69 30.45
C ARG A 48 64.54 -18.30 28.98
N ALA A 49 65.19 -19.11 28.14
CA ALA A 49 65.27 -18.86 26.71
C ALA A 49 63.88 -18.95 26.05
N ARG A 50 63.05 -19.94 26.40
CA ARG A 50 61.66 -20.04 25.90
C ARG A 50 60.77 -18.89 26.36
N MET A 51 60.92 -18.45 27.62
CA MET A 51 60.20 -17.28 28.13
C MET A 51 60.62 -15.99 27.40
N MET A 52 61.91 -15.84 27.09
CA MET A 52 62.40 -14.71 26.29
C MET A 52 61.84 -14.73 24.87
N LEU A 53 61.77 -15.90 24.22
CA LEU A 53 61.19 -16.03 22.88
C LEU A 53 59.68 -15.77 22.89
N SER A 54 58.95 -16.34 23.85
CA SER A 54 57.52 -16.08 24.02
C SER A 54 57.26 -14.59 24.23
N SER A 55 58.05 -13.92 25.10
CA SER A 55 57.93 -12.48 25.29
C SER A 55 58.26 -11.68 24.01
N ASP A 56 59.21 -12.13 23.19
CA ASP A 56 59.54 -11.48 21.92
C ASP A 56 58.42 -11.67 20.88
N ASP A 57 57.83 -12.85 20.81
CA ASP A 57 56.69 -13.17 19.94
C ASP A 57 55.48 -12.30 20.26
N HIS A 58 55.15 -12.13 21.54
CA HIS A 58 54.06 -11.26 21.97
C HIS A 58 54.33 -9.80 21.56
N ARG A 59 55.57 -9.33 21.68
CA ARG A 59 55.94 -7.95 21.28
C ARG A 59 55.87 -7.77 19.77
N ARG A 60 56.32 -8.75 18.99
CA ARG A 60 56.21 -8.71 17.51
C ARG A 60 54.75 -8.77 17.05
N ALA A 61 53.92 -9.60 17.66
CA ALA A 61 52.47 -9.66 17.40
C ALA A 61 51.72 -8.40 17.85
N THR A 62 52.26 -7.66 18.82
CA THR A 62 51.72 -6.35 19.23
C THR A 62 52.14 -5.26 18.26
N ALA A 63 53.38 -5.30 17.79
CA ALA A 63 53.92 -4.37 16.79
C ALA A 63 53.19 -4.50 15.45
N SER A 64 52.88 -5.73 15.02
CA SER A 64 52.05 -5.94 13.82
C SER A 64 50.65 -5.36 13.97
N ARG A 65 49.98 -5.58 15.12
CA ARG A 65 48.65 -5.00 15.41
C ARG A 65 48.66 -3.47 15.46
N ARG A 66 49.75 -2.86 15.92
CA ARG A 66 49.93 -1.40 15.92
C ARG A 66 49.97 -0.84 14.49
N ARG A 67 50.54 -1.59 13.54
CA ARG A 67 50.53 -1.24 12.11
C ARG A 67 49.10 -1.19 11.57
N ASP A 68 48.31 -2.22 11.87
CA ASP A 68 46.93 -2.35 11.37
C ASP A 68 45.97 -1.32 12.00
N GLY A 69 46.21 -0.90 13.25
CA GLY A 69 45.38 0.05 14.00
C GLY A 69 45.63 1.53 13.71
N THR A 70 46.43 1.89 12.69
CA THR A 70 46.63 3.30 12.28
C THR A 70 45.65 3.79 11.20
N ALA A 71 44.78 2.91 10.71
CA ALA A 71 43.64 3.31 9.90
C ALA A 71 42.57 3.94 10.82
N GLY A 72 42.23 5.21 10.58
CA GLY A 72 41.19 5.89 11.35
C GLY A 72 39.87 5.12 11.27
N ASP A 73 39.30 4.79 12.43
CA ASP A 73 38.05 4.08 12.60
C ASP A 73 36.82 5.00 12.51
N GLY A 74 37.03 6.29 12.22
CA GLY A 74 36.00 7.29 12.00
C GLY A 74 35.33 7.81 13.28
N PHE A 75 35.87 7.50 14.46
CA PHE A 75 35.37 8.01 15.73
C PHE A 75 36.10 9.27 16.21
N ASP A 76 35.36 10.20 16.81
CA ASP A 76 35.91 11.46 17.37
C ASP A 76 36.74 11.27 18.66
N LEU A 77 36.77 10.05 19.20
CA LEU A 77 37.55 9.71 20.40
C LEU A 77 38.93 9.17 20.01
N ILE A 78 39.97 9.74 20.63
CA ILE A 78 41.35 9.27 20.44
C ILE A 78 41.45 7.85 21.01
N ALA A 79 41.60 6.86 20.15
CA ALA A 79 41.84 5.49 20.56
C ALA A 79 43.10 5.40 21.44
N PRO A 80 43.07 4.66 22.57
CA PRO A 80 44.23 4.51 23.43
C PRO A 80 45.41 3.89 22.66
N VAL A 81 46.63 4.34 22.96
CA VAL A 81 47.81 3.91 22.22
C VAL A 81 48.20 2.49 22.66
N LEU A 82 48.33 1.58 21.69
CA LEU A 82 48.84 0.24 21.93
C LEU A 82 50.35 0.30 22.23
N THR A 83 50.74 -0.04 23.46
CA THR A 83 52.14 -0.10 23.92
C THR A 83 52.67 -1.54 23.96
N ASP A 84 53.95 -1.69 24.30
CA ASP A 84 54.63 -2.97 24.52
C ASP A 84 53.98 -3.87 25.60
N ARG A 85 53.08 -3.31 26.42
CA ARG A 85 52.33 -4.02 27.47
C ARG A 85 50.81 -3.85 27.36
N GLY A 86 50.28 -3.54 26.19
CA GLY A 86 48.84 -3.34 25.95
C GLY A 86 48.43 -1.87 25.80
N TYR A 87 47.13 -1.61 25.72
CA TYR A 87 46.58 -0.27 25.55
C TYR A 87 46.83 0.60 26.78
N ALA A 88 47.30 1.83 26.57
CA ALA A 88 47.52 2.83 27.62
C ALA A 88 46.58 4.02 27.44
N GLY A 89 45.91 4.43 28.52
CA GLY A 89 45.00 5.57 28.56
C GLY A 89 45.12 6.36 29.87
N ALA A 90 44.67 7.62 29.86
CA ALA A 90 44.70 8.47 31.05
C ALA A 90 43.85 7.86 32.18
N GLY A 91 44.41 7.76 33.39
CA GLY A 91 43.71 7.22 34.57
C GLY A 91 43.52 5.70 34.63
N GLY A 92 43.98 4.94 33.61
CA GLY A 92 43.83 3.50 33.53
C GLY A 92 45.16 2.74 33.54
N GLY A 93 45.16 1.52 34.10
CA GLY A 93 46.25 0.56 33.96
C GLY A 93 46.41 0.06 32.52
N ARG A 94 47.45 -0.73 32.24
CA ARG A 94 47.66 -1.29 30.89
C ARG A 94 46.82 -2.55 30.68
N ALA A 95 45.99 -2.57 29.64
CA ALA A 95 45.15 -3.73 29.30
C ALA A 95 45.65 -4.42 28.02
N SER A 96 46.02 -5.70 28.12
CA SER A 96 46.51 -6.49 26.98
C SER A 96 45.39 -7.02 26.08
N VAL A 97 44.16 -7.13 26.62
CA VAL A 97 42.96 -7.60 25.94
C VAL A 97 41.79 -6.73 26.40
N VAL A 98 41.06 -6.14 25.45
CA VAL A 98 39.74 -5.56 25.71
C VAL A 98 38.74 -6.67 25.39
N PRO A 99 38.10 -7.30 26.40
CA PRO A 99 37.13 -8.35 26.13
C PRO A 99 35.93 -7.75 25.41
N ARG A 100 35.44 -8.44 24.37
CA ARG A 100 34.19 -8.09 23.71
C ARG A 100 33.07 -8.32 24.73
N THR A 101 32.38 -7.26 25.13
CA THR A 101 31.26 -7.37 26.06
C THR A 101 30.18 -8.23 25.40
N PRO A 102 29.61 -9.24 26.08
CA PRO A 102 28.48 -9.98 25.53
C PRO A 102 27.31 -9.03 25.27
N GLU A 103 26.77 -9.04 24.07
CA GLU A 103 25.58 -8.28 23.70
C GLU A 103 24.34 -9.03 24.18
N TRP A 104 23.49 -8.34 24.95
CA TRP A 104 22.21 -8.85 25.43
C TRP A 104 21.08 -7.97 24.91
N ARG A 105 20.02 -8.59 24.38
CA ARG A 105 18.78 -7.90 23.97
C ARG A 105 17.70 -8.15 25.02
N ALA A 106 17.10 -7.08 25.53
CA ALA A 106 15.99 -7.13 26.49
C ALA A 106 15.01 -5.98 26.23
N THR A 107 13.78 -6.08 26.74
CA THR A 107 12.79 -5.00 26.63
C THR A 107 13.12 -3.86 27.61
N THR A 108 12.72 -2.63 27.29
CA THR A 108 12.87 -1.46 28.17
C THR A 108 12.09 -1.61 29.49
N VAL A 109 11.12 -2.51 29.54
CA VAL A 109 10.41 -2.91 30.77
C VAL A 109 11.35 -3.65 31.73
N GLN A 110 12.24 -4.50 31.22
CA GLN A 110 13.12 -5.34 32.03
C GLN A 110 14.47 -4.69 32.31
N VAL A 111 14.98 -3.88 31.37
CA VAL A 111 16.23 -3.13 31.52
C VAL A 111 15.89 -1.65 31.54
N ALA A 112 15.69 -1.12 32.75
CA ALA A 112 15.47 0.29 32.99
C ALA A 112 16.75 1.09 32.67
N GLY A 113 16.85 1.55 31.42
CA GLY A 113 17.92 2.43 30.95
C GLY A 113 17.33 3.57 30.12
N LEU A 114 17.93 4.76 30.21
CA LEU A 114 17.59 5.87 29.34
C LEU A 114 18.04 5.52 27.92
N TRP A 115 17.10 5.27 27.00
CA TRP A 115 17.39 5.12 25.57
C TRP A 115 17.11 6.46 24.89
N PRO A 116 18.11 7.35 24.70
CA PRO A 116 17.87 8.69 24.14
C PRO A 116 17.44 8.66 22.66
N PHE A 117 17.46 7.48 22.03
CA PHE A 117 17.05 7.27 20.65
C PHE A 117 15.75 6.46 20.56
N CYS A 118 14.79 6.65 21.48
CA CYS A 118 13.42 6.09 21.38
C CYS A 118 12.66 6.67 20.17
N VAL A 119 13.20 6.50 18.98
CA VAL A 119 12.57 6.77 17.71
C VAL A 119 12.02 5.44 17.25
N GLY A 120 10.69 5.36 17.19
CA GLY A 120 9.94 4.24 16.65
C GLY A 120 10.42 3.86 15.24
N ALA A 121 10.16 2.59 14.90
CA ALA A 121 10.48 1.91 13.66
C ALA A 121 10.90 2.82 12.51
N SER A 122 12.13 2.66 12.01
CA SER A 122 12.57 3.30 10.77
C SER A 122 11.57 2.96 9.66
N ALA A 123 10.94 3.97 9.06
CA ALA A 123 10.05 3.76 7.93
C ALA A 123 10.87 3.30 6.72
N PRO A 124 10.53 2.17 6.07
CA PRO A 124 11.19 1.76 4.85
C PRO A 124 11.04 2.82 3.76
N THR A 125 12.12 3.12 3.04
CA THR A 125 12.10 3.98 1.85
C THR A 125 11.81 3.16 0.60
N ALA A 126 10.68 2.45 0.62
CA ALA A 126 10.20 1.64 -0.49
C ALA A 126 8.83 2.12 -0.96
N GLY A 127 8.68 2.29 -2.27
CA GLY A 127 7.43 2.71 -2.88
C GLY A 127 7.30 4.22 -3.03
N VAL A 128 6.06 4.70 -3.04
CA VAL A 128 5.74 6.12 -3.29
C VAL A 128 6.13 7.00 -2.10
N PRO A 129 6.84 8.13 -2.29
CA PRO A 129 7.12 9.07 -1.21
C PRO A 129 5.83 9.71 -0.68
N VAL A 130 5.34 9.28 0.48
CA VAL A 130 4.07 9.78 1.05
C VAL A 130 4.26 10.98 1.97
N GLY A 131 5.45 11.14 2.56
CA GLY A 131 5.76 12.28 3.41
C GLY A 131 6.99 12.08 4.29
N SER A 132 7.02 12.80 5.40
CA SER A 132 8.08 12.70 6.41
C SER A 132 7.53 12.13 7.71
N HIS A 133 8.30 11.30 8.39
CA HIS A 133 7.97 10.71 9.67
C HIS A 133 7.67 11.83 10.68
N TYR A 134 6.54 11.73 11.35
CA TYR A 134 5.96 12.82 12.15
C TYR A 134 6.89 13.28 13.28
N ILE A 135 7.64 12.35 13.87
CA ILE A 135 8.53 12.62 15.02
C ILE A 135 9.96 12.95 14.57
N THR A 136 10.43 12.34 13.48
CA THR A 136 11.88 12.33 13.17
C THR A 136 12.24 13.05 11.88
N GLY A 137 11.26 13.39 11.06
CA GLY A 137 11.48 14.01 9.76
C GLY A 137 12.06 13.05 8.70
N ALA A 138 12.36 11.80 9.03
CA ALA A 138 12.87 10.82 8.07
C ALA A 138 11.85 10.57 6.94
N PRO A 139 12.27 10.35 5.70
CA PRO A 139 11.32 10.13 4.60
C PRO A 139 10.54 8.83 4.79
N VAL A 140 9.24 8.87 4.48
CA VAL A 140 8.32 7.72 4.53
C VAL A 140 7.82 7.46 3.13
N HIS A 141 7.97 6.20 2.68
CA HIS A 141 7.47 5.77 1.38
C HIS A 141 6.48 4.62 1.58
N PHE A 142 5.38 4.66 0.85
CA PHE A 142 4.35 3.64 0.92
C PHE A 142 3.48 3.63 -0.34
N ASP A 143 3.33 2.45 -0.91
CA ASP A 143 2.19 2.05 -1.73
C ASP A 143 1.97 0.53 -1.55
N PRO A 144 0.73 0.04 -1.72
CA PRO A 144 0.39 -1.34 -1.41
C PRO A 144 1.20 -2.34 -2.25
N MET A 145 1.36 -2.08 -3.54
CA MET A 145 2.01 -3.00 -4.46
C MET A 145 3.51 -3.13 -4.19
N SER A 146 4.24 -2.02 -4.07
CA SER A 146 5.68 -2.03 -3.79
C SER A 146 6.00 -2.69 -2.45
N TRP A 147 5.18 -2.46 -1.42
CA TRP A 147 5.37 -3.09 -0.12
C TRP A 147 5.07 -4.59 -0.16
N PHE A 148 4.08 -5.02 -0.93
CA PHE A 148 3.77 -6.43 -1.15
C PHE A 148 4.91 -7.14 -1.91
N LEU A 149 5.41 -6.55 -3.00
CA LEU A 149 6.52 -7.11 -3.79
C LEU A 149 7.81 -7.24 -2.98
N ARG A 150 8.03 -6.37 -1.97
CA ARG A 150 9.17 -6.45 -1.06
C ARG A 150 8.93 -7.34 0.16
N GLY A 151 7.75 -7.92 0.31
CA GLY A 151 7.40 -8.80 1.42
C GLY A 151 7.16 -8.09 2.76
N PHE A 152 6.91 -6.77 2.75
CA PHE A 152 6.55 -6.03 3.97
C PHE A 152 5.10 -6.26 4.39
N ILE A 153 4.23 -6.57 3.44
CA ILE A 153 2.83 -6.97 3.67
C ILE A 153 2.51 -8.24 2.89
N THR A 154 1.56 -9.04 3.39
CA THR A 154 1.19 -10.34 2.81
C THR A 154 0.12 -10.27 1.72
N ALA A 155 -0.48 -9.09 1.52
CA ALA A 155 -1.42 -8.81 0.44
C ALA A 155 -1.36 -7.31 0.12
N PRO A 156 -1.47 -6.90 -1.15
CA PRO A 156 -1.39 -5.49 -1.57
C PRO A 156 -2.74 -4.77 -1.34
N ILE A 157 -3.27 -4.84 -0.11
CA ILE A 157 -4.56 -4.24 0.23
C ILE A 157 -4.35 -3.18 1.32
N ALA A 158 -4.69 -1.94 1.01
CA ALA A 158 -4.69 -0.83 1.94
C ALA A 158 -6.11 -0.33 2.24
N PHE A 159 -6.34 0.05 3.49
CA PHE A 159 -7.56 0.72 3.92
C PHE A 159 -7.23 2.10 4.49
N VAL A 160 -7.87 3.14 3.96
CA VAL A 160 -7.65 4.53 4.37
C VAL A 160 -8.87 5.03 5.15
N LEU A 161 -8.65 5.48 6.38
CA LEU A 161 -9.66 6.06 7.27
C LEU A 161 -9.24 7.48 7.66
N ALA A 162 -10.06 8.48 7.34
CA ALA A 162 -9.84 9.84 7.84
C ALA A 162 -11.14 10.64 7.81
N LEU A 163 -11.29 11.54 8.79
CA LEU A 163 -12.35 12.54 8.79
C LEU A 163 -12.28 13.42 7.52
N ASN A 164 -13.45 13.95 7.12
CA ASN A 164 -13.55 14.88 6.00
C ASN A 164 -12.69 16.13 6.23
N GLY A 165 -12.03 16.60 5.16
CA GLY A 165 -11.21 17.81 5.20
C GLY A 165 -9.77 17.63 5.69
N PHE A 166 -9.35 16.44 6.15
CA PHE A 166 -7.98 16.20 6.63
C PHE A 166 -7.01 15.67 5.56
N GLY A 167 -7.41 15.70 4.29
CA GLY A 167 -6.52 15.41 3.15
C GLY A 167 -6.53 13.98 2.62
N LYS A 168 -7.50 13.12 3.01
CA LYS A 168 -7.66 11.72 2.54
C LYS A 168 -7.38 11.57 1.03
N SER A 169 -8.12 12.32 0.22
CA SER A 169 -8.03 12.29 -1.23
C SER A 169 -6.70 12.83 -1.77
N SER A 170 -6.05 13.76 -1.05
CA SER A 170 -4.72 14.23 -1.41
C SER A 170 -3.64 13.17 -1.17
N LEU A 171 -3.78 12.37 -0.09
CA LEU A 171 -2.93 11.21 0.13
C LEU A 171 -3.09 10.17 -0.97
N ILE A 172 -4.33 9.79 -1.29
CA ILE A 172 -4.61 8.78 -2.32
C ILE A 172 -4.08 9.27 -3.67
N ARG A 173 -4.33 10.52 -4.05
CA ARG A 173 -3.77 11.11 -5.28
C ARG A 173 -2.26 11.02 -5.37
N ARG A 174 -1.55 11.17 -4.25
CA ARG A 174 -0.09 10.98 -4.23
C ARG A 174 0.29 9.54 -4.50
N ILE A 175 -0.36 8.59 -3.82
CA ILE A 175 -0.13 7.16 -4.02
C ILE A 175 -0.42 6.80 -5.49
N VAL A 176 -1.53 7.28 -6.07
CA VAL A 176 -1.89 7.10 -7.49
C VAL A 176 -0.80 7.65 -8.40
N ALA A 177 -0.37 8.90 -8.21
CA ALA A 177 0.66 9.52 -9.05
C ALA A 177 1.99 8.75 -8.98
N GLY A 178 2.36 8.29 -7.79
CA GLY A 178 3.57 7.51 -7.59
C GLY A 178 3.48 6.08 -8.16
N ALA A 179 2.31 5.42 -8.07
CA ALA A 179 2.07 4.12 -8.68
C ALA A 179 2.17 4.20 -10.21
N VAL A 180 1.59 5.23 -10.82
CA VAL A 180 1.77 5.50 -12.26
C VAL A 180 3.24 5.73 -12.61
N ALA A 181 3.97 6.51 -11.79
CA ALA A 181 5.40 6.73 -11.99
C ALA A 181 6.24 5.44 -11.83
N ALA A 182 5.77 4.47 -11.04
CA ALA A 182 6.36 3.15 -10.89
C ALA A 182 6.02 2.19 -12.06
N GLY A 183 5.18 2.62 -13.01
CA GLY A 183 4.78 1.83 -14.18
C GLY A 183 3.51 1.00 -13.96
N GLU A 184 2.76 1.26 -12.89
CA GLU A 184 1.48 0.62 -12.61
C GLU A 184 0.34 1.31 -13.37
N THR A 185 -0.66 0.54 -13.81
CA THR A 185 -1.89 1.10 -14.36
C THR A 185 -2.90 1.29 -13.23
N VAL A 186 -3.33 2.54 -12.99
CA VAL A 186 -4.22 2.86 -11.87
C VAL A 186 -5.67 3.02 -12.31
N LEU A 187 -6.61 2.43 -11.58
CA LEU A 187 -8.05 2.49 -11.85
C LEU A 187 -8.79 3.14 -10.67
N CYS A 188 -9.18 4.40 -10.83
CA CYS A 188 -10.05 5.12 -9.90
C CYS A 188 -11.52 4.87 -10.27
N MET A 189 -12.14 3.90 -9.59
CA MET A 189 -13.42 3.36 -10.00
C MET A 189 -14.57 3.98 -9.20
N GLY A 190 -15.32 4.88 -9.85
CA GLY A 190 -16.49 5.51 -9.26
C GLY A 190 -16.16 6.73 -8.40
N ASP A 191 -15.50 7.71 -9.00
CA ASP A 191 -15.18 8.99 -8.39
C ASP A 191 -16.47 9.81 -8.18
N THR A 192 -17.01 9.73 -6.96
CA THR A 192 -18.26 10.42 -6.58
C THR A 192 -18.11 11.94 -6.43
N LYS A 193 -16.88 12.44 -6.28
CA LYS A 193 -16.61 13.86 -5.99
C LYS A 193 -15.84 14.55 -7.12
N GLY A 194 -15.42 13.80 -8.15
CA GLY A 194 -14.56 14.32 -9.22
C GLY A 194 -13.15 14.66 -8.73
N GLU A 195 -12.69 14.05 -7.64
CA GLU A 195 -11.41 14.39 -7.00
C GLU A 195 -10.19 13.82 -7.73
N TYR A 196 -10.37 12.75 -8.52
CA TYR A 196 -9.31 12.07 -9.26
C TYR A 196 -9.25 12.50 -10.73
N ARG A 197 -10.32 13.09 -11.28
CA ARG A 197 -10.41 13.55 -12.68
C ARG A 197 -9.17 14.36 -13.10
N ASP A 198 -8.91 15.47 -12.42
CA ASP A 198 -7.84 16.39 -12.78
C ASP A 198 -6.44 15.74 -12.72
N LEU A 199 -6.25 14.83 -11.76
CA LEU A 199 -5.01 14.08 -11.65
C LEU A 199 -4.85 13.16 -12.86
N VAL A 200 -5.89 12.39 -13.19
CA VAL A 200 -5.85 11.42 -14.28
C VAL A 200 -5.62 12.12 -15.62
N GLU A 201 -6.31 13.24 -15.89
CA GLU A 201 -6.09 14.04 -17.11
C GLU A 201 -4.64 14.53 -17.21
N ARG A 202 -4.04 14.99 -16.10
CA ARG A 202 -2.63 15.45 -16.06
C ARG A 202 -1.62 14.33 -16.23
N LEU A 203 -1.95 13.12 -15.80
CA LEU A 203 -1.12 11.93 -16.03
C LEU A 203 -1.26 11.40 -17.48
N GLY A 204 -2.04 12.05 -18.34
CA GLY A 204 -2.35 11.57 -19.70
C GLY A 204 -3.27 10.35 -19.69
N GLY A 205 -4.05 10.21 -18.63
CA GLY A 205 -4.98 9.11 -18.40
C GLY A 205 -6.34 9.29 -19.08
N GLN A 206 -7.19 8.26 -18.96
CA GLN A 206 -8.55 8.25 -19.47
C GLN A 206 -9.55 8.67 -18.40
N VAL A 207 -10.47 9.58 -18.75
CA VAL A 207 -11.64 9.87 -17.90
C VAL A 207 -12.91 9.42 -18.61
N VAL A 208 -13.74 8.67 -17.89
CA VAL A 208 -15.03 8.15 -18.36
C VAL A 208 -16.15 8.80 -17.54
N ASP A 209 -17.01 9.55 -18.21
CA ASP A 209 -18.19 10.16 -17.59
C ASP A 209 -19.36 9.16 -17.52
N VAL A 210 -19.95 8.99 -16.34
CA VAL A 210 -21.18 8.23 -16.16
C VAL A 210 -22.17 9.01 -15.30
N GLY A 211 -23.40 9.11 -15.75
CA GLY A 211 -24.46 9.83 -15.06
C GLY A 211 -25.56 10.29 -15.99
N TYR A 212 -26.60 10.89 -15.44
CA TYR A 212 -27.77 11.34 -16.19
C TYR A 212 -27.37 12.24 -17.37
N GLY A 213 -27.63 11.79 -18.60
CA GLY A 213 -27.34 12.54 -19.82
C GLY A 213 -25.85 12.71 -20.16
N HIS A 214 -24.95 12.00 -19.47
CA HIS A 214 -23.51 12.19 -19.58
C HIS A 214 -22.72 10.93 -19.95
N GLY A 215 -23.33 9.75 -19.79
CA GLY A 215 -22.78 8.48 -20.24
C GLY A 215 -23.59 7.30 -19.71
N THR A 216 -23.49 6.18 -20.42
CA THR A 216 -24.19 4.94 -20.10
C THR A 216 -23.19 3.83 -19.86
N ILE A 217 -23.48 2.94 -18.92
CA ILE A 217 -22.67 1.77 -18.62
C ILE A 217 -23.56 0.54 -18.69
N ASN A 218 -23.32 -0.35 -19.66
CA ASN A 218 -24.10 -1.58 -19.79
C ASN A 218 -23.57 -2.65 -18.81
N PRO A 219 -24.35 -3.10 -17.82
CA PRO A 219 -23.90 -4.15 -16.89
C PRO A 219 -23.65 -5.50 -17.58
N LEU A 220 -24.23 -5.72 -18.76
CA LEU A 220 -24.00 -6.92 -19.58
C LEU A 220 -22.82 -6.76 -20.55
N ASP A 221 -22.27 -5.57 -20.72
CA ASP A 221 -21.04 -5.40 -21.47
C ASP A 221 -19.87 -5.86 -20.60
N VAL A 222 -19.19 -6.88 -21.07
CA VAL A 222 -18.05 -7.50 -20.38
C VAL A 222 -16.73 -6.86 -20.79
N GLY A 223 -16.80 -5.74 -21.53
CA GLY A 223 -15.70 -4.84 -21.81
C GLY A 223 -14.50 -5.58 -22.40
N ALA A 224 -13.33 -5.35 -21.79
CA ALA A 224 -12.08 -5.98 -22.20
C ALA A 224 -12.11 -7.51 -22.02
N LEU A 225 -12.76 -8.03 -20.98
CA LEU A 225 -12.77 -9.47 -20.69
C LEU A 225 -13.46 -10.28 -21.78
N GLY A 226 -14.55 -9.75 -22.32
CA GLY A 226 -15.26 -10.38 -23.44
C GLY A 226 -14.49 -10.31 -24.77
N ALA A 227 -13.76 -9.23 -25.00
CA ALA A 227 -12.95 -9.06 -26.22
C ALA A 227 -11.83 -10.12 -26.30
N VAL A 228 -11.18 -10.40 -25.16
CA VAL A 228 -10.07 -11.35 -25.05
C VAL A 228 -10.47 -12.79 -25.37
N ILE A 229 -11.73 -13.19 -25.19
CA ILE A 229 -12.20 -14.57 -25.43
C ILE A 229 -11.88 -15.05 -26.86
N ALA A 230 -11.96 -14.14 -27.84
CA ALA A 230 -11.69 -14.47 -29.24
C ALA A 230 -10.18 -14.59 -29.54
N GLU A 231 -9.32 -14.01 -28.71
CA GLU A 231 -7.87 -13.99 -28.87
C GLU A 231 -7.20 -15.20 -28.22
N LEU A 232 -7.84 -15.80 -27.20
CA LEU A 232 -7.33 -16.97 -26.50
C LEU A 232 -7.39 -18.22 -27.38
N SER A 233 -6.21 -18.76 -27.74
CA SER A 233 -6.08 -19.99 -28.52
C SER A 233 -6.28 -21.27 -27.69
N ASP A 234 -5.98 -21.23 -26.39
CA ASP A 234 -6.11 -22.37 -25.49
C ASP A 234 -7.59 -22.61 -25.12
N ALA A 235 -8.07 -23.83 -25.37
CA ALA A 235 -9.48 -24.17 -25.17
C ALA A 235 -9.88 -24.19 -23.70
N ASP A 236 -8.97 -24.53 -22.78
CA ASP A 236 -9.24 -24.60 -21.34
C ASP A 236 -9.27 -23.21 -20.73
N GLN A 237 -8.29 -22.36 -21.06
CA GLN A 237 -8.28 -20.96 -20.67
C GLN A 237 -9.53 -20.24 -21.19
N ARG A 238 -9.88 -20.42 -22.47
CA ARG A 238 -11.08 -19.84 -23.06
C ARG A 238 -12.34 -20.29 -22.34
N ARG A 239 -12.48 -21.59 -22.00
CA ARG A 239 -13.61 -22.10 -21.21
C ARG A 239 -13.68 -21.46 -19.82
N GLN A 240 -12.55 -21.30 -19.14
CA GLN A 240 -12.50 -20.66 -17.82
C GLN A 240 -12.91 -19.18 -17.88
N VAL A 241 -12.42 -18.43 -18.88
CA VAL A 241 -12.76 -17.02 -19.05
C VAL A 241 -14.24 -16.85 -19.40
N VAL A 242 -14.79 -17.67 -20.31
CA VAL A 242 -16.23 -17.65 -20.64
C VAL A 242 -17.08 -17.92 -19.41
N ALA A 243 -16.73 -18.92 -18.59
CA ALA A 243 -17.46 -19.22 -17.36
C ALA A 243 -17.40 -18.07 -16.35
N ARG A 244 -16.25 -17.38 -16.23
CA ARG A 244 -16.10 -16.19 -15.37
C ARG A 244 -16.94 -15.02 -15.89
N VAL A 245 -16.98 -14.82 -17.21
CA VAL A 245 -17.77 -13.78 -17.87
C VAL A 245 -19.25 -13.98 -17.60
N GLU A 246 -19.76 -15.20 -17.80
CA GLU A 246 -21.14 -15.56 -17.52
C GLU A 246 -21.48 -15.36 -16.02
N ALA A 247 -20.64 -15.86 -15.11
CA ALA A 247 -20.83 -15.69 -13.67
C ALA A 247 -20.80 -14.21 -13.25
N GLY A 248 -19.91 -13.41 -13.85
CA GLY A 248 -19.82 -11.96 -13.62
C GLY A 248 -21.08 -11.23 -14.04
N GLN A 249 -21.60 -11.51 -15.25
CA GLN A 249 -22.85 -10.93 -15.75
C GLN A 249 -24.05 -11.30 -14.87
N ILE A 250 -24.15 -12.56 -14.44
CA ILE A 250 -25.22 -12.99 -13.53
C ILE A 250 -25.10 -12.25 -12.19
N ASN A 251 -23.90 -12.19 -11.62
CA ASN A 251 -23.66 -11.56 -10.33
C ASN A 251 -24.01 -10.06 -10.33
N ILE A 252 -23.63 -9.32 -11.38
CA ILE A 252 -23.92 -7.88 -11.45
C ILE A 252 -25.42 -7.64 -11.69
N VAL A 253 -26.06 -8.39 -12.58
CA VAL A 253 -27.51 -8.25 -12.83
C VAL A 253 -28.33 -8.64 -11.61
N ALA A 254 -27.99 -9.75 -10.95
CA ALA A 254 -28.63 -10.15 -9.70
C ALA A 254 -28.46 -9.06 -8.64
N GLY A 255 -27.24 -8.54 -8.44
CA GLY A 255 -26.98 -7.45 -7.49
C GLY A 255 -27.80 -6.18 -7.79
N LEU A 256 -27.94 -5.80 -9.06
CA LEU A 256 -28.79 -4.67 -9.48
C LEU A 256 -30.27 -4.93 -9.20
N ILE A 257 -30.76 -6.16 -9.44
CA ILE A 257 -32.13 -6.55 -9.14
C ILE A 257 -32.39 -6.49 -7.63
N GLU A 258 -31.47 -7.02 -6.82
CA GLU A 258 -31.56 -6.99 -5.36
C GLU A 258 -31.64 -5.57 -4.82
N LEU A 259 -30.85 -4.66 -5.40
CA LEU A 259 -30.79 -3.26 -5.02
C LEU A 259 -32.11 -2.52 -5.29
N VAL A 260 -32.66 -2.70 -6.49
CA VAL A 260 -33.94 -2.09 -6.87
C VAL A 260 -35.09 -2.68 -6.07
N ARG A 261 -35.13 -4.01 -5.93
CA ARG A 261 -36.18 -4.73 -5.20
C ARG A 261 -36.10 -4.54 -3.68
N GLY A 262 -34.90 -4.35 -3.14
CA GLY A 262 -34.62 -4.36 -1.69
C GLY A 262 -34.72 -5.75 -1.07
N ALA A 263 -34.64 -6.82 -1.87
CA ALA A 263 -34.72 -8.21 -1.41
C ALA A 263 -33.87 -9.11 -2.31
N ARG A 264 -33.41 -10.25 -1.76
CA ARG A 264 -32.59 -11.23 -2.48
C ARG A 264 -33.27 -11.74 -3.74
N VAL A 265 -32.46 -12.04 -4.75
CA VAL A 265 -32.88 -12.83 -5.91
C VAL A 265 -32.94 -14.29 -5.46
N ALA A 266 -34.00 -15.00 -5.85
CA ALA A 266 -34.15 -16.41 -5.52
C ALA A 266 -33.25 -17.29 -6.40
N ASP A 267 -32.86 -18.47 -5.93
CA ASP A 267 -31.98 -19.39 -6.65
C ASP A 267 -32.49 -19.70 -8.08
N TYR A 268 -33.80 -19.94 -8.24
CA TYR A 268 -34.38 -20.18 -9.56
C TYR A 268 -34.40 -18.92 -10.45
N GLU A 269 -34.49 -17.72 -9.87
CA GLU A 269 -34.39 -16.47 -10.62
C GLU A 269 -32.96 -16.30 -11.16
N GLU A 270 -31.91 -16.64 -10.41
CA GLU A 270 -30.52 -16.64 -10.91
C GLU A 270 -30.33 -17.66 -12.06
N VAL A 271 -30.92 -18.86 -11.94
CA VAL A 271 -30.92 -19.86 -13.02
C VAL A 271 -31.61 -19.32 -14.29
N LEU A 272 -32.71 -18.59 -14.14
CA LEU A 272 -33.40 -17.95 -15.27
C LEU A 272 -32.58 -16.83 -15.91
N LEU A 273 -31.84 -16.03 -15.12
CA LEU A 273 -30.91 -15.04 -15.65
C LEU A 273 -29.80 -15.72 -16.47
N ALA A 274 -29.22 -16.80 -15.95
CA ALA A 274 -28.21 -17.58 -16.65
C ALA A 274 -28.76 -18.17 -17.96
N ALA A 275 -29.95 -18.78 -17.91
CA ALA A 275 -30.61 -19.35 -19.08
C ALA A 275 -30.93 -18.28 -20.14
N GLY A 276 -31.43 -17.12 -19.72
CA GLY A 276 -31.72 -15.99 -20.59
C GLY A 276 -30.45 -15.43 -21.26
N LEU A 277 -29.35 -15.31 -20.52
CA LEU A 277 -28.06 -14.88 -21.09
C LEU A 277 -27.54 -15.89 -22.12
N ARG A 278 -27.59 -17.20 -21.82
CA ARG A 278 -27.20 -18.24 -22.78
C ARG A 278 -28.05 -18.21 -24.05
N GLU A 279 -29.34 -17.94 -23.93
CA GLU A 279 -30.23 -17.79 -25.09
C GLU A 279 -29.86 -16.56 -25.94
N LEU A 280 -29.53 -15.43 -25.30
CA LEU A 280 -29.08 -14.21 -26.00
C LEU A 280 -27.76 -14.41 -26.76
N TYR A 281 -26.80 -15.13 -26.15
CA TYR A 281 -25.51 -15.44 -26.76
C TYR A 281 -25.55 -16.68 -27.69
N SER A 282 -26.72 -17.33 -27.82
CA SER A 282 -26.89 -18.44 -28.75
C SER A 282 -26.88 -17.95 -30.21
N PRO A 283 -26.67 -18.84 -31.20
CA PRO A 283 -26.74 -18.47 -32.62
C PRO A 283 -28.05 -17.81 -33.04
N THR A 284 -29.16 -18.11 -32.35
CA THR A 284 -30.49 -17.53 -32.61
C THR A 284 -30.68 -16.18 -31.91
N GLY A 285 -29.96 -15.91 -30.82
CA GLY A 285 -30.05 -14.65 -30.06
C GLY A 285 -29.31 -13.48 -30.73
N GLY A 286 -28.27 -13.75 -31.51
CA GLY A 286 -27.59 -12.75 -32.35
C GLY A 286 -26.71 -11.74 -31.60
N PHE A 287 -26.42 -11.98 -30.31
CA PHE A 287 -25.50 -11.17 -29.51
C PHE A 287 -24.13 -11.85 -29.37
N THR A 288 -23.10 -11.03 -29.20
CA THR A 288 -21.71 -11.48 -29.02
C THR A 288 -21.05 -10.61 -27.95
N HIS A 289 -19.88 -10.98 -27.45
CA HIS A 289 -19.18 -10.12 -26.48
C HIS A 289 -18.73 -8.78 -27.08
N GLN A 290 -18.58 -8.69 -28.40
CA GLN A 290 -18.33 -7.46 -29.14
C GLN A 290 -19.59 -6.62 -29.32
N LYS A 291 -20.76 -7.27 -29.39
CA LYS A 291 -22.08 -6.64 -29.46
C LYS A 291 -22.95 -7.17 -28.30
N PRO A 292 -22.69 -6.72 -27.06
CA PRO A 292 -23.35 -7.26 -25.89
C PRO A 292 -24.85 -6.91 -25.89
N PRO A 293 -25.70 -7.75 -25.30
CA PRO A 293 -27.12 -7.45 -25.11
C PRO A 293 -27.31 -6.33 -24.07
N LEU A 294 -28.46 -5.68 -24.11
CA LEU A 294 -28.93 -4.73 -23.10
C LEU A 294 -29.86 -5.43 -22.10
N LEU A 295 -30.13 -4.78 -20.98
CA LEU A 295 -31.06 -5.29 -19.96
C LEU A 295 -32.47 -5.53 -20.51
N GLU A 296 -32.93 -4.69 -21.44
CA GLU A 296 -34.22 -4.86 -22.13
C GLU A 296 -34.29 -6.14 -22.97
N ASN A 297 -33.16 -6.56 -23.56
CA ASN A 297 -33.10 -7.79 -24.35
C ASN A 297 -33.23 -9.01 -23.44
N LEU A 298 -32.56 -8.99 -22.28
CA LEU A 298 -32.68 -10.04 -21.28
C LEU A 298 -34.10 -10.09 -20.71
N LEU A 299 -34.71 -8.93 -20.45
CA LEU A 299 -36.11 -8.84 -20.02
C LEU A 299 -37.06 -9.40 -21.08
N ALA A 300 -36.81 -9.13 -22.36
CA ALA A 300 -37.64 -9.65 -23.45
C ALA A 300 -37.56 -11.18 -23.53
N VAL A 301 -36.37 -11.75 -23.46
CA VAL A 301 -36.16 -13.22 -23.47
C VAL A 301 -36.86 -13.89 -22.29
N ILE A 302 -36.68 -13.35 -21.08
CA ILE A 302 -37.34 -13.88 -19.87
C ILE A 302 -38.86 -13.68 -19.95
N SER A 303 -39.34 -12.59 -20.54
CA SER A 303 -40.78 -12.34 -20.68
C SER A 303 -41.46 -13.22 -21.74
N ALA A 304 -40.72 -13.62 -22.77
CA ALA A 304 -41.21 -14.53 -23.80
C ALA A 304 -41.37 -15.96 -23.27
N GLY A 305 -40.54 -16.38 -22.32
CA GLY A 305 -40.69 -17.67 -21.63
C GLY A 305 -40.63 -18.86 -22.58
N GLY A 306 -39.58 -18.94 -23.41
CA GLY A 306 -39.36 -20.08 -24.30
C GLY A 306 -39.33 -21.43 -23.57
N GLU A 307 -39.46 -22.53 -24.31
CA GLU A 307 -39.55 -23.89 -23.74
C GLU A 307 -38.43 -24.20 -22.73
N ARG A 308 -37.20 -23.81 -23.06
CA ARG A 308 -36.04 -23.99 -22.19
C ARG A 308 -36.14 -23.19 -20.88
N LEU A 309 -36.66 -21.97 -20.93
CA LEU A 309 -36.84 -21.11 -19.76
C LEU A 309 -37.97 -21.62 -18.86
N ARG A 310 -39.04 -22.17 -19.44
CA ARG A 310 -40.11 -22.84 -18.69
C ARG A 310 -39.60 -24.09 -17.99
N ALA A 311 -38.81 -24.91 -18.68
CA ALA A 311 -38.17 -26.09 -18.09
C ALA A 311 -37.27 -25.71 -16.91
N PHE A 312 -36.45 -24.66 -17.01
CA PHE A 312 -35.62 -24.19 -15.89
C PHE A 312 -36.41 -23.59 -14.73
N ALA A 313 -37.61 -23.06 -14.99
CA ALA A 313 -38.53 -22.62 -13.94
C ALA A 313 -39.31 -23.79 -13.31
N GLU A 314 -39.20 -25.02 -13.86
CA GLU A 314 -40.04 -26.18 -13.50
C GLU A 314 -41.54 -25.87 -13.64
N GLU A 315 -41.91 -25.21 -14.75
CA GLU A 315 -43.28 -24.76 -15.03
C GLU A 315 -43.85 -25.40 -16.30
N ASP A 316 -45.08 -25.88 -16.23
CA ASP A 316 -45.72 -26.66 -17.30
C ASP A 316 -46.32 -25.79 -18.42
N ASP A 317 -46.74 -24.55 -18.13
CA ASP A 317 -47.46 -23.70 -19.08
C ASP A 317 -47.07 -22.20 -19.00
N ASP A 318 -47.52 -21.40 -19.99
CA ASP A 318 -47.23 -19.96 -20.06
C ASP A 318 -47.83 -19.16 -18.90
N ILE A 319 -49.01 -19.56 -18.43
CA ILE A 319 -49.72 -18.85 -17.36
C ILE A 319 -48.97 -19.06 -16.04
N SER A 320 -48.60 -20.31 -15.73
CA SER A 320 -47.86 -20.65 -14.53
C SER A 320 -46.46 -20.01 -14.53
N TYR A 321 -45.74 -20.09 -15.65
CA TYR A 321 -44.44 -19.41 -15.84
C TYR A 321 -44.53 -17.89 -15.65
N ARG A 322 -45.54 -17.23 -16.24
CA ARG A 322 -45.70 -15.78 -16.11
C ARG A 322 -46.06 -15.36 -14.69
N ALA A 323 -46.76 -16.21 -13.95
CA ALA A 323 -47.06 -15.99 -12.54
C ALA A 323 -45.80 -16.12 -11.68
N ALA A 324 -45.03 -17.20 -11.84
CA ALA A 324 -43.79 -17.45 -11.10
C ALA A 324 -42.74 -16.36 -11.35
N THR A 325 -42.52 -15.97 -12.61
CA THR A 325 -41.50 -14.97 -13.00
C THR A 325 -41.96 -13.51 -12.85
N LYS A 326 -43.18 -13.26 -12.36
CA LYS A 326 -43.77 -11.91 -12.30
C LYS A 326 -42.90 -10.93 -11.51
N THR A 327 -42.35 -11.38 -10.39
CA THR A 327 -41.51 -10.53 -9.52
C THR A 327 -40.18 -10.21 -10.21
N LEU A 328 -39.53 -11.20 -10.83
CA LEU A 328 -38.30 -11.00 -11.62
C LEU A 328 -38.51 -9.97 -12.72
N ARG A 329 -39.55 -10.16 -13.54
CA ARG A 329 -39.87 -9.26 -14.66
C ARG A 329 -40.20 -7.83 -14.20
N ARG A 330 -40.84 -7.66 -13.04
CA ARG A 330 -41.10 -6.34 -12.45
C ARG A 330 -39.81 -5.63 -12.04
N SER A 331 -38.90 -6.34 -11.38
CA SER A 331 -37.61 -5.76 -10.97
C SER A 331 -36.72 -5.43 -12.17
N MET A 332 -36.66 -6.32 -13.17
CA MET A 332 -35.95 -6.04 -14.42
C MET A 332 -36.56 -4.87 -15.19
N ARG A 333 -37.89 -4.75 -15.23
CA ARG A 333 -38.54 -3.58 -15.85
C ARG A 333 -38.15 -2.27 -15.16
N ALA A 334 -38.03 -2.27 -13.84
CA ALA A 334 -37.56 -1.11 -13.08
C ALA A 334 -36.07 -0.78 -13.32
N LEU A 335 -35.25 -1.74 -13.77
CA LEU A 335 -33.88 -1.50 -14.21
C LEU A 335 -33.79 -0.97 -15.65
N VAL A 336 -34.76 -1.34 -16.49
CA VAL A 336 -34.83 -0.95 -17.90
C VAL A 336 -35.46 0.42 -18.07
N GLU A 337 -36.44 0.76 -17.23
CA GLU A 337 -37.18 2.02 -17.27
C GLU A 337 -36.69 2.99 -16.16
N GLY A 338 -37.07 4.26 -16.29
CA GLY A 338 -36.81 5.26 -15.25
C GLY A 338 -35.32 5.61 -15.06
N PRO A 339 -34.92 6.03 -13.85
CA PRO A 339 -33.56 6.56 -13.61
C PRO A 339 -32.45 5.53 -13.80
N PHE A 340 -32.70 4.26 -13.45
CA PHE A 340 -31.76 3.15 -13.68
C PHE A 340 -31.61 2.88 -15.19
N GLY A 341 -32.73 2.83 -15.91
CA GLY A 341 -32.73 2.62 -17.36
C GLY A 341 -31.91 3.65 -18.12
N ALA A 342 -31.98 4.91 -17.70
CA ALA A 342 -31.22 6.01 -18.31
C ALA A 342 -29.69 5.83 -18.23
N ILE A 343 -29.18 5.03 -17.28
CA ILE A 343 -27.75 4.78 -17.11
C ILE A 343 -27.37 3.38 -17.60
N PHE A 344 -28.18 2.36 -17.31
CA PHE A 344 -27.83 0.95 -17.52
C PHE A 344 -28.41 0.30 -18.78
N ASN A 345 -29.50 0.84 -19.33
CA ASN A 345 -30.15 0.27 -20.51
C ASN A 345 -29.71 0.97 -21.81
N GLY A 346 -28.40 1.09 -21.98
CA GLY A 346 -27.80 1.63 -23.20
C GLY A 346 -26.42 1.00 -23.43
N PRO A 347 -25.86 1.06 -24.65
CA PRO A 347 -24.50 0.60 -24.90
C PRO A 347 -23.51 1.33 -23.99
N THR A 348 -22.45 0.67 -23.53
CA THR A 348 -21.39 1.34 -22.77
C THR A 348 -20.80 2.45 -23.63
N SER A 349 -20.90 3.71 -23.18
CA SER A 349 -20.54 4.87 -23.99
C SER A 349 -19.04 4.96 -24.25
N THR A 350 -18.24 4.64 -23.23
CA THR A 350 -16.78 4.62 -23.32
C THR A 350 -16.26 3.40 -22.57
N ARG A 351 -15.56 2.50 -23.29
CA ARG A 351 -14.91 1.33 -22.68
C ARG A 351 -13.58 1.72 -22.04
N LEU A 352 -13.18 0.97 -21.01
CA LEU A 352 -11.91 1.18 -20.32
C LEU A 352 -10.73 0.81 -21.24
N ASP A 353 -9.78 1.72 -21.37
CA ASP A 353 -8.53 1.54 -22.10
C ASP A 353 -7.39 1.28 -21.12
N LEU A 354 -7.06 0.01 -20.93
CA LEU A 354 -5.97 -0.40 -20.04
C LEU A 354 -4.57 -0.06 -20.57
N SER A 355 -4.43 0.46 -21.79
CA SER A 355 -3.16 1.02 -22.26
C SER A 355 -2.88 2.41 -21.66
N SER A 356 -3.91 3.04 -21.10
CA SER A 356 -3.82 4.31 -20.40
C SER A 356 -3.05 4.15 -19.07
N PRO A 357 -2.22 5.14 -18.68
CA PRO A 357 -1.49 5.08 -17.40
C PRO A 357 -2.42 5.11 -16.18
N ALA A 358 -3.55 5.82 -16.28
CA ALA A 358 -4.56 5.88 -15.24
C ALA A 358 -5.96 6.03 -15.85
N ILE A 359 -6.97 5.50 -15.19
CA ILE A 359 -8.37 5.58 -15.61
C ILE A 359 -9.20 6.10 -14.44
N CYS A 360 -10.07 7.07 -14.68
CA CYS A 360 -11.06 7.54 -13.72
C CYS A 360 -12.47 7.38 -14.31
N ILE A 361 -13.35 6.64 -13.62
CA ILE A 361 -14.78 6.72 -13.92
C ILE A 361 -15.40 7.76 -13.00
N ASP A 362 -15.72 8.93 -13.57
CA ASP A 362 -16.33 10.04 -12.87
C ASP A 362 -17.86 9.88 -12.83
N ILE A 363 -18.38 9.78 -11.61
CA ILE A 363 -19.81 9.64 -11.31
C ILE A 363 -20.34 10.81 -10.47
N SER A 364 -19.57 11.90 -10.35
CA SER A 364 -19.93 13.11 -9.59
C SER A 364 -21.18 13.83 -10.11
N ARG A 365 -21.65 13.46 -11.31
CA ARG A 365 -22.89 13.98 -11.92
C ARG A 365 -24.14 13.28 -11.40
N ILE A 366 -24.00 12.20 -10.64
CA ILE A 366 -25.11 11.52 -9.97
C ILE A 366 -25.37 12.23 -8.63
N PRO A 367 -26.61 12.70 -8.36
CA PRO A 367 -26.93 13.36 -7.09
C PRO A 367 -26.72 12.44 -5.89
N GLU A 368 -26.10 12.97 -4.83
CA GLU A 368 -25.85 12.20 -3.60
C GLU A 368 -27.12 11.68 -2.90
N GLY A 369 -28.27 12.31 -3.15
CA GLY A 369 -29.56 11.89 -2.60
C GLY A 369 -30.10 10.58 -3.20
N ASP A 370 -29.59 10.12 -4.34
CA ASP A 370 -30.00 8.86 -4.97
C ASP A 370 -29.09 7.70 -4.56
N THR A 371 -29.17 7.33 -3.28
CA THR A 371 -28.25 6.34 -2.67
C THR A 371 -28.28 4.99 -3.38
N LYS A 372 -29.47 4.55 -3.83
CA LYS A 372 -29.61 3.28 -4.54
C LYS A 372 -28.95 3.33 -5.92
N LEU A 373 -29.22 4.37 -6.71
CA LEU A 373 -28.59 4.47 -8.03
C LEU A 373 -27.07 4.63 -7.92
N LEU A 374 -26.60 5.46 -6.98
CA LEU A 374 -25.18 5.65 -6.74
C LEU A 374 -24.48 4.32 -6.41
N ALA A 375 -25.07 3.52 -5.53
CA ALA A 375 -24.54 2.20 -5.19
C ALA A 375 -24.54 1.23 -6.39
N ALA A 376 -25.58 1.30 -7.23
CA ALA A 376 -25.69 0.50 -8.45
C ALA A 376 -24.55 0.82 -9.42
N VAL A 377 -24.30 2.11 -9.62
CA VAL A 377 -23.25 2.60 -10.54
C VAL A 377 -21.89 2.24 -9.99
N LEU A 378 -21.62 2.47 -8.71
CA LEU A 378 -20.37 2.06 -8.05
C LEU A 378 -20.09 0.57 -8.23
N MET A 379 -21.07 -0.31 -7.96
CA MET A 379 -20.90 -1.75 -8.18
C MET A 379 -20.59 -2.10 -9.64
N THR A 380 -21.27 -1.45 -10.59
CA THR A 380 -21.07 -1.70 -12.02
C THR A 380 -19.68 -1.23 -12.45
N CYS A 381 -19.23 -0.05 -11.99
CA CYS A 381 -17.89 0.44 -12.21
C CYS A 381 -16.85 -0.53 -11.65
N TRP A 382 -16.97 -0.97 -10.40
CA TRP A 382 -16.02 -1.93 -9.80
C TRP A 382 -15.98 -3.25 -10.56
N SER A 383 -17.14 -3.77 -10.97
CA SER A 383 -17.23 -4.98 -11.78
C SER A 383 -16.50 -4.83 -13.12
N ASP A 384 -16.67 -3.70 -13.81
CA ASP A 384 -16.00 -3.42 -15.08
C ASP A 384 -14.47 -3.28 -14.89
N GLY A 385 -14.03 -2.59 -13.84
CA GLY A 385 -12.60 -2.44 -13.50
C GLY A 385 -11.92 -3.78 -13.21
N PHE A 386 -12.50 -4.59 -12.32
CA PHE A 386 -11.95 -5.93 -12.02
C PHE A 386 -12.03 -6.86 -13.23
N GLY A 387 -13.08 -6.76 -14.04
CA GLY A 387 -13.20 -7.48 -15.31
C GLY A 387 -12.09 -7.11 -16.28
N ALA A 388 -11.80 -5.81 -16.42
CA ALA A 388 -10.74 -5.30 -17.28
C ALA A 388 -9.34 -5.78 -16.81
N VAL A 389 -9.05 -5.69 -15.52
CA VAL A 389 -7.81 -6.22 -14.93
C VAL A 389 -7.68 -7.73 -15.17
N ALA A 390 -8.73 -8.50 -14.94
CA ALA A 390 -8.73 -9.94 -15.21
C ALA A 390 -8.48 -10.26 -16.70
N ALA A 391 -8.97 -9.42 -17.61
CA ALA A 391 -8.73 -9.56 -19.05
C ALA A 391 -7.25 -9.36 -19.40
N ALA A 392 -6.63 -8.32 -18.83
CA ALA A 392 -5.21 -8.05 -19.05
C ALA A 392 -4.32 -9.18 -18.52
N HIS A 393 -4.65 -9.78 -17.37
CA HIS A 393 -3.94 -10.95 -16.86
C HIS A 393 -4.16 -12.18 -17.72
N ALA A 394 -5.38 -12.44 -18.19
CA ALA A 394 -5.64 -13.56 -19.10
C ALA A 394 -4.81 -13.46 -20.40
N LEU A 395 -4.67 -12.26 -20.97
CA LEU A 395 -3.78 -12.02 -22.11
C LEU A 395 -2.31 -12.25 -21.77
N ALA A 396 -1.86 -11.80 -20.60
CA ALA A 396 -0.48 -11.99 -20.15
C ALA A 396 -0.15 -13.47 -19.91
N ASP A 397 -1.05 -14.21 -19.27
CA ASP A 397 -0.92 -15.66 -19.02
C ASP A 397 -0.90 -16.47 -20.33
N ALA A 398 -1.60 -15.98 -21.36
CA ALA A 398 -1.56 -16.55 -22.71
C ALA A 398 -0.34 -16.11 -23.54
N GLY A 399 0.52 -15.22 -23.02
CA GLY A 399 1.68 -14.69 -23.73
C GLY A 399 1.33 -13.71 -24.86
N LEU A 400 0.10 -13.20 -24.89
CA LEU A 400 -0.41 -12.27 -25.91
C LEU A 400 -0.17 -10.79 -25.54
N ALA A 401 0.10 -10.51 -24.26
CA ALA A 401 0.39 -9.18 -23.75
C ALA A 401 1.49 -9.24 -22.67
N PRO A 402 2.19 -8.13 -22.38
CA PRO A 402 3.12 -8.09 -21.25
C PRO A 402 2.36 -8.16 -19.92
N ALA A 403 2.99 -8.78 -18.92
CA ALA A 403 2.52 -8.73 -17.54
C ALA A 403 2.54 -7.27 -17.03
N ARG A 404 1.47 -6.88 -16.35
CA ARG A 404 1.28 -5.53 -15.79
C ARG A 404 0.79 -5.65 -14.35
N THR A 405 1.09 -4.63 -13.56
CA THR A 405 0.58 -4.44 -12.21
C THR A 405 -0.48 -3.35 -12.24
N PHE A 406 -1.55 -3.57 -11.48
CA PHE A 406 -2.70 -2.67 -11.43
C PHE A 406 -2.93 -2.22 -10.00
N GLU A 407 -3.40 -0.99 -9.82
CA GLU A 407 -3.84 -0.47 -8.53
C GLU A 407 -5.30 0.00 -8.69
N VAL A 408 -6.22 -0.56 -7.92
CA VAL A 408 -7.64 -0.21 -7.97
C VAL A 408 -8.00 0.61 -6.73
N VAL A 409 -8.56 1.80 -6.93
CA VAL A 409 -9.07 2.66 -5.87
C VAL A 409 -10.60 2.51 -5.80
N MET A 410 -11.07 2.00 -4.67
CA MET A 410 -12.48 1.92 -4.28
C MET A 410 -12.77 3.00 -3.23
N ASP A 411 -13.05 4.21 -3.68
CA ASP A 411 -13.42 5.29 -2.77
C ASP A 411 -14.89 5.16 -2.32
N GLU A 412 -15.17 5.66 -1.12
CA GLU A 412 -16.52 5.71 -0.56
C GLU A 412 -17.25 4.34 -0.54
N ILE A 413 -16.51 3.24 -0.27
CA ILE A 413 -17.06 1.87 -0.27
C ILE A 413 -18.29 1.72 0.63
N TRP A 414 -18.34 2.50 1.71
CA TRP A 414 -19.45 2.56 2.65
C TRP A 414 -20.79 2.95 1.99
N ARG A 415 -20.78 3.72 0.90
CA ARG A 415 -22.00 4.11 0.18
C ARG A 415 -22.72 2.91 -0.43
N VAL A 416 -21.96 1.91 -0.87
CA VAL A 416 -22.51 0.66 -1.40
C VAL A 416 -22.97 -0.25 -0.27
N LEU A 417 -22.13 -0.36 0.77
CA LEU A 417 -22.39 -1.19 1.93
C LEU A 417 -23.67 -0.72 2.66
N GLY A 418 -23.89 0.59 2.81
CA GLY A 418 -25.02 1.16 3.53
C GLY A 418 -26.41 0.96 2.92
N VAL A 419 -26.53 0.42 1.69
CA VAL A 419 -27.85 0.21 1.06
C VAL A 419 -28.54 -1.08 1.53
N GLY A 420 -27.79 -2.07 1.99
CA GLY A 420 -28.35 -3.28 2.56
C GLY A 420 -27.35 -4.40 2.80
N GLU A 421 -27.70 -5.35 3.67
CA GLU A 421 -26.85 -6.49 4.05
C GLU A 421 -26.39 -7.33 2.84
N PHE A 422 -27.25 -7.49 1.84
CA PHE A 422 -26.92 -8.26 0.62
C PHE A 422 -25.78 -7.65 -0.19
N MET A 423 -25.54 -6.34 -0.06
CA MET A 423 -24.46 -5.65 -0.77
C MET A 423 -23.09 -6.02 -0.22
N VAL A 424 -22.99 -6.35 1.07
CA VAL A 424 -21.75 -6.80 1.69
C VAL A 424 -21.24 -8.08 0.99
N ASP A 425 -22.14 -9.00 0.64
CA ASP A 425 -21.79 -10.22 -0.08
C ASP A 425 -21.35 -9.94 -1.52
N ARG A 426 -22.04 -9.03 -2.21
CA ARG A 426 -21.71 -8.66 -3.59
C ARG A 426 -20.34 -7.98 -3.66
N VAL A 427 -20.02 -7.09 -2.71
CA VAL A 427 -18.70 -6.46 -2.58
C VAL A 427 -17.62 -7.46 -2.17
N ASP A 428 -17.93 -8.42 -1.28
CA ASP A 428 -17.00 -9.48 -0.91
C ASP A 428 -16.66 -10.38 -2.10
N ALA A 429 -17.64 -10.71 -2.94
CA ALA A 429 -17.43 -11.48 -4.16
C ALA A 429 -16.50 -10.75 -5.14
N LEU A 430 -16.66 -9.43 -5.32
CA LEU A 430 -15.80 -8.60 -6.17
C LEU A 430 -14.36 -8.54 -5.64
N THR A 431 -14.18 -8.25 -4.35
CA THR A 431 -12.85 -8.05 -3.75
C THR A 431 -12.07 -9.36 -3.55
N ARG A 432 -12.73 -10.51 -3.45
CA ARG A 432 -12.08 -11.83 -3.39
C ARG A 432 -11.32 -12.20 -4.66
N LEU A 433 -11.67 -11.59 -5.80
CA LEU A 433 -10.96 -11.79 -7.05
C LEU A 433 -9.51 -11.24 -7.01
N ASN A 434 -9.17 -10.40 -6.04
CA ASN A 434 -7.88 -9.68 -6.01
C ASN A 434 -6.67 -10.54 -5.65
N ARG A 435 -6.84 -11.60 -4.86
CA ARG A 435 -5.69 -12.39 -4.36
C ARG A 435 -4.87 -13.08 -5.47
N PRO A 436 -5.48 -13.63 -6.54
CA PRO A 436 -4.73 -14.15 -7.67
C PRO A 436 -4.32 -13.10 -8.72
N LEU A 437 -4.84 -11.87 -8.69
CA LEU A 437 -4.77 -10.92 -9.82
C LEU A 437 -3.63 -9.90 -9.73
N ALA A 438 -2.59 -10.07 -8.91
CA ALA A 438 -1.47 -9.10 -8.83
C ALA A 438 -1.91 -7.61 -8.81
N THR A 439 -3.02 -7.33 -8.10
CA THR A 439 -3.72 -6.05 -8.12
C THR A 439 -3.66 -5.44 -6.73
N GLY A 440 -3.10 -4.23 -6.62
CA GLY A 440 -3.21 -3.39 -5.45
C GLY A 440 -4.65 -2.91 -5.26
N LEU A 441 -5.14 -2.90 -4.02
CA LEU A 441 -6.47 -2.42 -3.68
C LEU A 441 -6.39 -1.37 -2.59
N ILE A 442 -6.89 -0.17 -2.88
CA ILE A 442 -7.08 0.90 -1.90
C ILE A 442 -8.58 1.06 -1.64
N MET A 443 -9.02 0.76 -0.43
CA MET A 443 -10.38 1.03 0.04
C MET A 443 -10.39 2.25 0.95
N CYS A 444 -11.43 3.07 0.86
CA CYS A 444 -11.51 4.31 1.63
C CYS A 444 -12.86 4.49 2.31
N SER A 445 -12.83 4.94 3.58
CA SER A 445 -14.01 5.34 4.35
C SER A 445 -13.67 6.50 5.29
N HIS A 446 -14.70 7.10 5.89
CA HIS A 446 -14.55 8.15 6.90
C HIS A 446 -14.53 7.60 8.33
N THR A 447 -15.25 6.52 8.57
CA THR A 447 -15.33 5.86 9.87
C THR A 447 -15.58 4.36 9.68
N ILE A 448 -15.12 3.57 10.64
CA ILE A 448 -15.45 2.16 10.82
C ILE A 448 -16.93 1.99 11.17
N LYS A 449 -17.56 2.99 11.79
CA LYS A 449 -18.99 2.94 12.13
C LYS A 449 -19.84 2.70 10.88
N ASP A 450 -19.47 3.29 9.74
CA ASP A 450 -20.20 3.10 8.49
C ASP A 450 -20.10 1.65 7.97
N LEU A 451 -19.04 0.93 8.32
CA LEU A 451 -18.88 -0.50 8.02
C LEU A 451 -19.67 -1.39 9.01
N ALA A 452 -20.06 -0.87 10.17
CA ALA A 452 -20.78 -1.60 11.21
C ALA A 452 -22.26 -1.22 11.31
N ALA A 453 -22.77 -0.38 10.40
CA ALA A 453 -24.13 0.15 10.42
C ALA A 453 -25.18 -0.82 9.83
N PHE A 454 -25.22 -2.05 10.35
CA PHE A 454 -26.14 -3.11 9.89
C PHE A 454 -26.93 -3.72 11.04
N ASP A 455 -28.18 -4.14 10.80
CA ASP A 455 -28.98 -4.80 11.84
C ASP A 455 -28.48 -6.22 12.16
N SER A 456 -27.89 -6.90 11.17
CA SER A 456 -27.38 -8.27 11.28
C SER A 456 -25.93 -8.29 11.80
N PRO A 457 -25.64 -8.96 12.92
CA PRO A 457 -24.27 -9.14 13.40
C PRO A 457 -23.35 -9.85 12.38
N ALA A 458 -23.91 -10.75 11.56
CA ALA A 458 -23.15 -11.44 10.52
C ALA A 458 -22.72 -10.47 9.40
N ALA A 459 -23.60 -9.54 9.01
CA ALA A 459 -23.28 -8.48 8.04
C ALA A 459 -22.21 -7.53 8.58
N GLN A 460 -22.33 -7.12 9.85
CA GLN A 460 -21.33 -6.28 10.51
C GLN A 460 -19.96 -6.96 10.53
N ALA A 461 -19.89 -8.23 10.93
CA ALA A 461 -18.64 -8.98 10.96
C ALA A 461 -18.01 -9.12 9.56
N LYS A 462 -18.81 -9.39 8.52
CA LYS A 462 -18.31 -9.49 7.15
C LYS A 462 -17.79 -8.14 6.63
N ALA A 463 -18.51 -7.05 6.91
CA ALA A 463 -18.10 -5.70 6.51
C ALA A 463 -16.83 -5.23 7.24
N LEU A 464 -16.71 -5.49 8.55
CA LEU A 464 -15.47 -5.28 9.31
C LEU A 464 -14.31 -6.13 8.77
N GLY A 465 -14.61 -7.32 8.26
CA GLY A 465 -13.65 -8.18 7.58
C GLY A 465 -12.96 -7.54 6.36
N PHE A 466 -13.53 -6.50 5.73
CA PHE A 466 -12.81 -5.73 4.70
C PHE A 466 -11.64 -4.94 5.30
N PHE A 467 -11.88 -4.30 6.46
CA PHE A 467 -10.87 -3.54 7.17
C PHE A 467 -9.79 -4.45 7.77
N GLU A 468 -10.18 -5.59 8.34
CA GLU A 468 -9.24 -6.58 8.91
C GLU A 468 -8.29 -7.14 7.83
N ARG A 469 -8.84 -7.55 6.68
CA ARG A 469 -8.07 -8.13 5.56
C ARG A 469 -7.07 -7.16 4.93
N ALA A 470 -7.29 -5.85 5.06
CA ALA A 470 -6.33 -4.86 4.59
C ALA A 470 -5.04 -4.94 5.41
N ARG A 471 -3.94 -5.34 4.76
CA ARG A 471 -2.63 -5.51 5.39
C ARG A 471 -1.89 -4.21 5.62
N ALA A 472 -2.37 -3.12 5.04
CA ALA A 472 -2.00 -1.77 5.42
C ALA A 472 -3.24 -0.98 5.82
N LYS A 473 -3.15 -0.24 6.91
CA LYS A 473 -4.21 0.62 7.44
C LYS A 473 -3.62 2.01 7.60
N ILE A 474 -4.14 2.98 6.86
CA ILE A 474 -3.73 4.38 6.97
C ILE A 474 -4.82 5.14 7.71
N ILE A 475 -4.51 5.56 8.93
CA ILE A 475 -5.45 6.20 9.84
C ILE A 475 -5.06 7.67 9.97
N GLY A 476 -5.86 8.56 9.41
CA GLY A 476 -5.78 9.99 9.61
C GLY A 476 -6.39 10.44 10.93
N PRO A 477 -6.68 11.73 11.07
CA PRO A 477 -7.29 12.28 12.27
C PRO A 477 -8.69 11.70 12.51
N VAL A 478 -8.93 11.18 13.72
CA VAL A 478 -10.19 10.56 14.14
C VAL A 478 -10.56 10.95 15.58
N GLY A 479 -11.85 10.93 15.91
CA GLY A 479 -12.33 11.21 17.27
C GLY A 479 -12.03 10.07 18.27
N PRO A 480 -12.16 10.33 19.59
CA PRO A 480 -11.83 9.34 20.62
C PRO A 480 -12.62 8.02 20.52
N GLU A 481 -13.92 8.09 20.24
CA GLU A 481 -14.74 6.89 20.07
C GLU A 481 -14.31 6.06 18.86
N GLU A 482 -13.95 6.73 17.77
CA GLU A 482 -13.48 6.08 16.54
C GLU A 482 -12.11 5.42 16.76
N ALA A 483 -11.19 6.10 17.46
CA ALA A 483 -9.91 5.52 17.84
C ALA A 483 -10.08 4.24 18.67
N ASN A 484 -11.06 4.20 19.58
CA ASN A 484 -11.38 2.99 20.36
C ASN A 484 -11.95 1.86 19.47
N ARG A 485 -12.79 2.18 18.48
CA ARG A 485 -13.29 1.19 17.51
C ARG A 485 -12.18 0.63 16.65
N ILE A 486 -11.28 1.48 16.15
CA ILE A 486 -10.11 1.04 15.38
C ILE A 486 -9.21 0.16 16.23
N ALA A 487 -8.95 0.56 17.48
CA ALA A 487 -8.14 -0.22 18.42
C ALA A 487 -8.71 -1.62 18.66
N ALA A 488 -10.04 -1.75 18.75
CA ALA A 488 -10.71 -3.03 18.97
C ALA A 488 -10.56 -4.02 17.81
N VAL A 489 -10.33 -3.52 16.58
CA VAL A 489 -10.25 -4.35 15.36
C VAL A 489 -8.82 -4.54 14.86
N ALA A 490 -7.96 -3.51 14.97
CA ALA A 490 -6.62 -3.51 14.40
C ALA A 490 -5.47 -3.38 15.42
N GLY A 491 -5.79 -3.27 16.72
CA GLY A 491 -4.80 -2.97 17.75
C GLY A 491 -4.31 -1.52 17.68
N MET A 492 -4.20 -0.86 18.83
CA MET A 492 -3.60 0.47 18.94
C MET A 492 -3.06 0.66 20.35
N THR A 493 -1.80 1.07 20.42
CA THR A 493 -1.20 1.54 21.66
C THR A 493 -1.88 2.83 22.13
N ASP A 494 -1.83 3.10 23.43
CA ASP A 494 -2.43 4.33 23.96
C ASP A 494 -1.75 5.59 23.42
N THR A 495 -0.45 5.52 23.11
CA THR A 495 0.27 6.61 22.44
C THR A 495 -0.29 6.90 21.05
N GLU A 496 -0.62 5.87 20.28
CA GLU A 496 -1.22 6.03 18.95
C GLU A 496 -2.63 6.62 19.03
N LYS A 497 -3.46 6.15 19.98
CA LYS A 497 -4.79 6.71 20.21
C LYS A 497 -4.70 8.21 20.54
N LEU A 498 -3.79 8.58 21.45
CA LEU A 498 -3.54 9.98 21.79
C LEU A 498 -3.06 10.78 20.57
N LEU A 499 -2.20 10.20 19.75
CA LEU A 499 -1.67 10.86 18.56
C LEU A 499 -2.77 11.15 17.53
N VAL A 500 -3.52 10.14 17.10
CA VAL A 500 -4.56 10.30 16.06
C VAL A 500 -5.73 11.18 16.52
N THR A 501 -6.04 11.18 17.82
CA THR A 501 -7.08 12.05 18.40
C THR A 501 -6.59 13.49 18.56
N SER A 502 -5.32 13.69 18.91
CA SER A 502 -4.74 15.04 18.98
C SER A 502 -4.73 15.76 17.64
N TRP A 503 -4.60 15.02 16.53
CA TRP A 503 -4.67 15.58 15.18
C TRP A 503 -6.10 16.01 14.80
N ALA A 504 -7.11 15.37 15.37
CA ALA A 504 -8.51 15.69 15.10
C ALA A 504 -9.02 16.87 15.93
N ALA A 505 -8.28 17.28 16.97
CA ALA A 505 -8.71 18.34 17.88
C ALA A 505 -8.78 19.70 17.12
N PRO A 506 -9.98 20.31 17.02
CA PRO A 506 -10.08 21.65 16.47
C PRO A 506 -9.39 22.62 17.42
N ARG A 507 -8.61 23.56 16.87
CA ARG A 507 -8.06 24.66 17.67
C ARG A 507 -9.21 25.62 18.00
N PRO A 508 -9.30 26.19 19.22
CA PRO A 508 -10.24 27.27 19.50
C PRO A 508 -10.02 28.42 18.51
N PRO A 509 -11.09 29.04 17.96
CA PRO A 509 -10.96 30.22 17.13
C PRO A 509 -10.16 31.31 17.85
N SER A 510 -9.30 31.99 17.10
CA SER A 510 -8.42 33.05 17.57
C SER A 510 -8.60 34.31 16.71
N ASP A 511 -8.11 35.45 17.18
CA ASP A 511 -8.20 36.71 16.42
C ASP A 511 -7.42 36.64 15.08
N ASP A 512 -6.45 35.72 14.95
CA ASP A 512 -5.74 35.44 13.69
C ASP A 512 -6.67 34.83 12.62
N ASP A 513 -7.77 34.17 13.02
CA ASP A 513 -8.77 33.58 12.11
C ASP A 513 -9.71 34.63 11.49
N LEU A 514 -9.65 35.89 11.94
CA LEU A 514 -10.42 37.00 11.38
C LEU A 514 -9.86 37.52 10.06
N ASP A 515 -8.60 37.20 9.75
CA ASP A 515 -7.97 37.55 8.48
C ASP A 515 -8.44 36.57 7.38
N ALA A 516 -9.37 37.03 6.54
CA ALA A 516 -9.89 36.25 5.41
C ALA A 516 -8.82 35.83 4.40
N THR A 517 -7.62 36.43 4.43
CA THR A 517 -6.48 36.03 3.58
C THR A 517 -5.68 34.87 4.17
N ARG A 518 -5.87 34.55 5.46
CA ARG A 518 -5.18 33.48 6.20
C ARG A 518 -6.17 32.41 6.63
N ARG A 519 -6.58 31.56 5.69
CA ARG A 519 -7.34 30.35 6.01
C ARG A 519 -6.41 29.32 6.65
N GLU A 520 -6.32 29.31 7.99
CA GLU A 520 -5.51 28.31 8.69
C GLU A 520 -6.08 26.90 8.50
N ILE A 521 -5.19 25.98 8.14
CA ILE A 521 -5.52 24.57 7.92
C ILE A 521 -5.45 23.84 9.28
N PRO A 522 -6.40 22.95 9.63
CA PRO A 522 -6.35 22.20 10.88
C PRO A 522 -4.97 21.55 11.08
N PRO A 523 -4.38 21.59 12.29
CA PRO A 523 -2.98 21.22 12.50
C PRO A 523 -2.67 19.75 12.20
N GLY A 524 -3.67 18.88 12.28
CA GLY A 524 -3.60 17.47 11.91
C GLY A 524 -3.80 17.16 10.44
N THR A 525 -4.05 18.16 9.58
CA THR A 525 -4.24 17.94 8.14
C THR A 525 -2.99 17.33 7.52
N GLY A 526 -3.19 16.27 6.74
CA GLY A 526 -2.09 15.52 6.14
C GLY A 526 -1.29 14.67 7.12
N CYS A 527 -1.71 14.54 8.38
CA CYS A 527 -1.10 13.62 9.34
C CYS A 527 -1.80 12.26 9.31
N TYR A 528 -1.01 11.19 9.28
CA TYR A 528 -1.50 9.83 9.19
C TYR A 528 -0.65 8.87 10.01
N LEU A 529 -1.26 7.80 10.48
CA LEU A 529 -0.62 6.65 11.09
C LEU A 529 -0.76 5.45 10.13
N LEU A 530 0.38 4.92 9.66
CA LEU A 530 0.42 3.71 8.86
C LEU A 530 0.64 2.48 9.76
N LYS A 531 -0.30 1.55 9.76
CA LYS A 531 -0.21 0.26 10.46
C LYS A 531 -0.22 -0.91 9.49
N THR A 532 0.59 -1.92 9.78
CA THR A 532 0.63 -3.20 9.03
C THR A 532 0.31 -4.42 9.89
N GLY A 533 0.49 -4.34 11.21
CA GLY A 533 0.14 -5.40 12.16
C GLY A 533 -1.26 -5.26 12.74
N GLU A 534 -1.80 -6.37 13.24
CA GLU A 534 -3.04 -6.44 14.03
C GLU A 534 -2.74 -6.45 15.56
N ALA A 535 -1.46 -6.47 15.93
CA ALA A 535 -0.98 -6.39 17.30
C ALA A 535 -0.78 -4.93 17.75
N ASP A 536 -0.56 -4.73 19.05
CA ASP A 536 -0.17 -3.43 19.64
C ASP A 536 1.29 -3.05 19.32
N GLU A 537 1.71 -3.30 18.08
CA GLU A 537 2.97 -2.84 17.54
C GLU A 537 2.83 -1.37 17.10
N PRO A 538 3.84 -0.52 17.38
CA PRO A 538 3.84 0.86 16.92
C PRO A 538 3.81 0.94 15.39
N GLY A 539 2.85 1.68 14.86
CA GLY A 539 2.79 2.08 13.46
C GLY A 539 3.77 3.21 13.14
N ILE A 540 3.74 3.64 11.88
CA ILE A 540 4.61 4.68 11.33
C ILE A 540 3.78 5.96 11.20
N PRO A 541 3.91 6.94 12.11
CA PRO A 541 3.26 8.23 11.97
C PRO A 541 4.01 9.08 10.95
N PHE A 542 3.30 9.68 10.01
CA PHE A 542 3.87 10.53 8.97
C PHE A 542 3.01 11.75 8.69
N ARG A 543 3.63 12.79 8.14
CA ARG A 543 2.98 14.00 7.66
C ARG A 543 3.26 14.16 6.17
N MET A 544 2.18 14.24 5.41
CA MET A 544 2.20 14.61 4.00
C MET A 544 2.54 16.10 3.86
N VAL A 545 3.48 16.40 2.96
CA VAL A 545 3.82 17.76 2.56
C VAL A 545 3.76 17.84 1.04
N PHE A 546 3.06 18.83 0.51
CA PHE A 546 2.99 19.03 -0.94
C PHE A 546 4.34 19.52 -1.47
N THR A 547 4.80 18.91 -2.56
CA THR A 547 5.94 19.40 -3.33
C THR A 547 5.58 20.71 -4.03
N PRO A 548 6.56 21.53 -4.46
CA PRO A 548 6.28 22.71 -5.28
C PRO A 548 5.43 22.37 -6.52
N THR A 549 5.79 21.31 -7.24
CA THR A 549 5.06 20.84 -8.42
C THR A 549 3.59 20.51 -8.12
N GLU A 550 3.31 19.84 -7.00
CA GLU A 550 1.92 19.52 -6.62
C GLU A 550 1.12 20.77 -6.25
N ARG A 551 1.75 21.77 -5.61
CA ARG A 551 1.11 23.06 -5.33
C ARG A 551 0.80 23.82 -6.62
N ASP A 552 1.78 23.95 -7.51
CA ASP A 552 1.65 24.66 -8.79
C ASP A 552 0.62 23.98 -9.71
N SER A 553 0.47 22.66 -9.56
CA SER A 553 -0.51 21.89 -10.31
C SER A 553 -1.95 22.11 -9.85
N ASP A 554 -2.22 22.63 -8.66
CA ASP A 554 -3.57 22.82 -8.12
C ASP A 554 -4.47 21.56 -8.13
N ILE A 555 -3.89 20.36 -8.28
CA ILE A 555 -4.65 19.09 -8.31
C ILE A 555 -5.32 18.77 -6.98
N HIS A 556 -4.84 19.39 -5.89
CA HIS A 556 -5.35 19.13 -4.54
C HIS A 556 -6.44 20.09 -4.10
N ASN A 557 -6.77 21.12 -4.89
CA ASN A 557 -7.75 22.13 -4.53
C ASN A 557 -9.19 21.64 -4.78
N THR A 558 -9.84 21.17 -3.72
CA THR A 558 -11.24 20.74 -3.73
C THR A 558 -12.23 21.90 -3.47
N ASN A 559 -11.72 23.10 -3.16
CA ASN A 559 -12.51 24.26 -2.76
C ASN A 559 -12.66 25.32 -3.86
N ARG A 560 -12.41 24.99 -5.13
CA ARG A 560 -12.47 25.95 -6.26
C ARG A 560 -13.76 26.77 -6.34
N ARG A 561 -14.88 26.21 -5.87
CA ARG A 561 -16.18 26.94 -5.81
C ARG A 561 -16.17 28.12 -4.84
N PHE A 562 -15.25 28.15 -3.88
CA PHE A 562 -15.11 29.19 -2.86
C PHE A 562 -14.08 30.27 -3.22
N ASP A 563 -13.25 30.06 -4.25
CA ASP A 563 -12.17 30.99 -4.62
C ASP A 563 -12.71 32.40 -4.95
N ASN A 564 -13.93 32.48 -5.50
CA ASN A 564 -14.57 33.75 -5.87
C ASN A 564 -15.38 34.40 -4.73
N LEU A 565 -15.57 33.73 -3.59
CA LEU A 565 -16.36 34.26 -2.46
C LEU A 565 -15.53 35.16 -1.53
N GLY A 566 -14.20 35.13 -1.62
CA GLY A 566 -13.29 35.96 -0.82
C GLY A 566 -13.08 37.39 -1.34
N HIS A 567 -13.66 37.76 -2.48
CA HIS A 567 -13.49 39.08 -3.11
C HIS A 567 -14.71 39.99 -2.95
N THR A 568 -15.18 40.21 -1.73
CA THR A 568 -16.06 41.37 -1.46
C THR A 568 -15.21 42.60 -1.21
N SER A 569 -15.00 43.37 -2.29
CA SER A 569 -14.83 44.84 -2.32
C SER A 569 -14.18 45.50 -1.09
N GLY A 570 -12.84 45.49 -1.04
CA GLY A 570 -12.04 46.45 -0.30
C GLY A 570 -11.09 47.12 -1.28
N GLY A 571 -11.23 48.44 -1.46
CA GLY A 571 -10.52 49.22 -2.47
C GLY A 571 -9.01 49.10 -2.40
N SER A 572 -8.41 49.26 -3.57
CA SER A 572 -6.98 49.42 -3.84
C SER A 572 -6.18 50.11 -2.73
N VAL A 573 -5.21 49.42 -2.14
CA VAL A 573 -3.95 50.04 -1.69
C VAL A 573 -2.81 49.00 -1.83
N ASN A 574 -2.02 49.15 -2.90
CA ASN A 574 -0.58 48.84 -2.88
C ASN A 574 0.09 49.93 -2.01
N PRO A 575 1.21 49.77 -1.25
CA PRO A 575 2.35 48.88 -1.56
C PRO A 575 3.20 48.33 -0.37
N ARG A 576 3.89 47.19 -0.60
CA ARG A 576 5.37 46.98 -0.51
C ARG A 576 5.73 45.52 -0.27
#